data_AF-M3H7D5-F1
#
_entry.id   AF-M3H7D5-F1
#
_cell.length_a   1.000
_cell.length_b   1.000
_cell.length_c   1.000
_cell.angle_alpha   90.00
_cell.angle_beta   90.00
_cell.angle_gamma   90.00
#
_symmetry.space_group_name_H-M   'P 1'
#
loop_
_entity.id
_entity.type
_entity.pdbx_description
1 polymer ?
#
loop_
_entity_poly.entity_id
_entity_poly.type
_entity_poly.pdbx_seq_one_letter_code
_entity_poly.pdbx_strand_id
1 'polypeptide(L)'
;MIRDGSKWIRYNVEDVTEAIVIGILLAVITVYFFLGNFRSTVITGLALPNSMLGAFVLMWTMGFTINVMTLLALSLAVGLLVDDAIVVRENIFRKLEEGKGVMEAAETGTTEVTLAVIGTSLTVIAVFLPVGFLSGIVGQFFKQFGLTVVFAMLISLFDGLAVAPMLSAYFAGKIDHNAKPNKAVELFDKFQTWLERQYGKVMKVALKRPGIVLLLSLGIFIFRSYL
;
A
#
# COMPACT_ATOMS: atom_id res chain seq x y z
N MET A 1 -15.04 41.69 10.92
CA MET A 1 -14.81 40.70 9.86
C MET A 1 -15.25 39.34 10.37
N ILE A 2 -16.35 38.78 9.84
CA ILE A 2 -16.79 37.42 10.18
C ILE A 2 -15.91 36.47 9.35
N ARG A 3 -15.06 35.68 10.01
CA ARG A 3 -14.25 34.65 9.33
C ARG A 3 -15.14 33.43 9.09
N ASP A 4 -15.40 33.14 7.84
CA ASP A 4 -16.12 31.94 7.41
C ASP A 4 -15.16 30.75 7.38
N GLY A 5 -15.27 29.87 8.38
CA GLY A 5 -14.48 28.64 8.47
C GLY A 5 -14.91 27.55 7.49
N SER A 6 -16.09 27.68 6.86
CA SER A 6 -16.62 26.64 5.96
C SER A 6 -15.78 26.47 4.70
N LYS A 7 -15.20 27.57 4.18
CA LYS A 7 -14.28 27.52 3.03
C LYS A 7 -13.05 26.67 3.31
N TRP A 8 -12.44 26.83 4.50
CA TRP A 8 -11.25 26.06 4.88
C TRP A 8 -11.55 24.57 5.06
N ILE A 9 -12.71 24.23 5.63
CA ILE A 9 -13.13 22.82 5.76
C ILE A 9 -13.37 22.20 4.37
N ARG A 10 -14.02 22.94 3.46
CA ARG A 10 -14.23 22.47 2.07
C ARG A 10 -12.91 22.22 1.36
N TYR A 11 -11.94 23.13 1.47
CA TYR A 11 -10.60 22.92 0.88
C TYR A 11 -9.91 21.67 1.44
N ASN A 12 -9.92 21.44 2.77
CA ASN A 12 -9.32 20.22 3.32
C ASN A 12 -9.99 18.93 2.81
N VAL A 13 -11.32 18.94 2.65
CA VAL A 13 -12.04 17.77 2.11
C VAL A 13 -11.72 17.59 0.62
N GLU A 14 -11.63 18.68 -0.14
CA GLU A 14 -11.27 18.68 -1.55
C GLU A 14 -9.84 18.17 -1.76
N ASP A 15 -8.87 18.65 -0.97
CA ASP A 15 -7.47 18.22 -0.99
C ASP A 15 -7.33 16.71 -0.72
N VAL A 16 -8.05 16.18 0.27
CA VAL A 16 -8.02 14.73 0.54
C VAL A 16 -8.72 13.94 -0.54
N THR A 17 -9.82 14.44 -1.10
CA THR A 17 -10.49 13.79 -2.23
C THR A 17 -9.56 13.74 -3.44
N GLU A 18 -8.87 14.83 -3.74
CA GLU A 18 -7.86 14.89 -4.81
C GLU A 18 -6.72 13.91 -4.55
N ALA A 19 -6.16 13.88 -3.33
CA ALA A 19 -5.10 12.95 -2.96
C ALA A 19 -5.52 11.48 -3.12
N ILE A 20 -6.76 11.13 -2.76
CA ILE A 20 -7.31 9.78 -2.94
C ILE A 20 -7.42 9.45 -4.44
N VAL A 21 -7.97 10.37 -5.24
CA VAL A 21 -8.14 10.15 -6.69
C VAL A 21 -6.78 10.00 -7.38
N ILE A 22 -5.82 10.86 -7.07
CA ILE A 22 -4.44 10.77 -7.57
C ILE A 22 -3.80 9.46 -7.10
N GLY A 23 -3.98 9.09 -5.84
CA GLY A 23 -3.47 7.83 -5.27
C GLY A 23 -4.00 6.60 -6.01
N ILE A 24 -5.32 6.53 -6.26
CA ILE A 24 -5.95 5.45 -7.04
C ILE A 24 -5.39 5.42 -8.46
N LEU A 25 -5.29 6.57 -9.13
CA LEU A 25 -4.76 6.64 -10.49
C LEU A 25 -3.29 6.18 -10.56
N LEU A 26 -2.45 6.65 -9.65
CA LEU A 26 -1.04 6.26 -9.59
C LEU A 26 -0.88 4.77 -9.25
N ALA A 27 -1.67 4.24 -8.33
CA ALA A 27 -1.68 2.82 -7.99
C ALA A 27 -2.08 1.97 -9.20
N VAL A 28 -3.16 2.33 -9.90
CA VAL A 28 -3.61 1.67 -11.14
C VAL A 28 -2.51 1.71 -12.20
N ILE A 29 -1.89 2.88 -12.44
CA ILE A 29 -0.81 2.99 -13.43
C ILE A 29 0.38 2.10 -13.06
N THR A 30 0.81 2.16 -11.80
CA THR A 30 1.97 1.40 -11.31
C THR A 30 1.72 -0.11 -11.43
N VAL A 31 0.58 -0.59 -10.95
CA VAL A 31 0.20 -2.01 -11.03
C VAL A 31 0.05 -2.45 -12.50
N TYR A 32 -0.46 -1.59 -13.38
CA TYR A 32 -0.55 -1.90 -14.81
C TYR A 32 0.83 -2.10 -15.46
N PHE A 33 1.82 -1.28 -15.11
CA PHE A 33 3.18 -1.45 -15.63
C PHE A 33 3.84 -2.73 -15.09
N PHE A 34 3.57 -3.12 -13.85
CA PHE A 34 4.12 -4.35 -13.27
C PHE A 34 3.44 -5.63 -13.76
N LEU A 35 2.10 -5.63 -13.93
CA LEU A 35 1.35 -6.86 -14.25
C LEU A 35 0.96 -6.97 -15.74
N GLY A 36 0.96 -5.87 -16.50
CA GLY A 36 0.55 -5.84 -17.91
C GLY A 36 -0.92 -6.18 -18.18
N ASN A 37 -1.72 -6.48 -17.15
CA ASN A 37 -3.10 -6.94 -17.26
C ASN A 37 -4.10 -5.99 -16.58
N PHE A 38 -4.91 -5.32 -17.39
CA PHE A 38 -5.91 -4.34 -16.96
C PHE A 38 -6.92 -4.91 -15.94
N ARG A 39 -7.33 -6.18 -16.05
CA ARG A 39 -8.30 -6.77 -15.10
C ARG A 39 -7.70 -6.89 -13.71
N SER A 40 -6.45 -7.35 -13.64
CA SER A 40 -5.72 -7.43 -12.38
C SER A 40 -5.47 -6.06 -11.77
N THR A 41 -5.18 -5.06 -12.61
CA THR A 41 -5.01 -3.68 -12.18
C THR A 41 -6.27 -3.09 -11.54
N VAL A 42 -7.44 -3.34 -12.13
CA VAL A 42 -8.71 -2.83 -11.59
C VAL A 42 -9.01 -3.43 -10.21
N ILE A 43 -8.70 -4.72 -10.00
CA ILE A 43 -8.87 -5.37 -8.69
C ILE A 43 -8.04 -4.66 -7.61
N THR A 44 -6.77 -4.37 -7.87
CA THR A 44 -5.92 -3.62 -6.92
C THR A 44 -6.38 -2.17 -6.75
N GLY A 45 -6.87 -1.54 -7.83
CA GLY A 45 -7.42 -0.18 -7.75
C GLY A 45 -8.68 -0.08 -6.88
N LEU A 46 -9.48 -1.14 -6.79
CA LEU A 46 -10.68 -1.21 -5.95
C LEU A 46 -10.38 -1.41 -4.46
N ALA A 47 -9.18 -1.91 -4.12
CA ALA A 47 -8.76 -2.11 -2.74
C ALA A 47 -8.71 -0.81 -1.94
N LEU A 48 -8.25 0.26 -2.57
CA LEU A 48 -8.16 1.60 -1.97
C LEU A 48 -9.55 2.13 -1.55
N PRO A 49 -10.53 2.29 -2.46
CA PRO A 49 -11.88 2.71 -2.09
C PRO A 49 -12.52 1.82 -1.02
N ASN A 50 -12.38 0.49 -1.15
CA ASN A 50 -12.99 -0.43 -0.20
C ASN A 50 -12.42 -0.25 1.22
N SER A 51 -11.09 -0.14 1.31
CA SER A 51 -10.39 0.06 2.58
C SER A 51 -10.74 1.38 3.26
N MET A 52 -10.85 2.46 2.47
CA MET A 52 -11.23 3.77 2.99
C MET A 52 -12.68 3.82 3.44
N LEU A 53 -13.61 3.21 2.71
CA LEU A 53 -15.01 3.11 3.12
C LEU A 53 -15.14 2.35 4.44
N GLY A 54 -14.44 1.22 4.60
CA GLY A 54 -14.43 0.51 5.89
C GLY A 54 -13.82 1.33 7.02
N ALA A 55 -12.77 2.10 6.75
CA ALA A 55 -12.17 3.00 7.74
C ALA A 55 -13.18 4.07 8.19
N PHE A 56 -13.94 4.67 7.28
CA PHE A 56 -15.00 5.63 7.62
C PHE A 56 -16.11 5.01 8.47
N VAL A 57 -16.49 3.75 8.21
CA VAL A 57 -17.46 3.03 9.04
C VAL A 57 -16.91 2.88 10.47
N LEU A 58 -15.67 2.44 10.65
CA LEU A 58 -15.06 2.30 11.97
C LEU A 58 -14.93 3.65 12.69
N MET A 59 -14.50 4.70 11.97
CA MET A 59 -14.46 6.07 12.51
C MET A 59 -15.84 6.51 13.00
N TRP A 60 -16.89 6.26 12.22
CA TRP A 60 -18.26 6.61 12.57
C TRP A 60 -18.73 5.86 13.82
N THR A 61 -18.43 4.56 13.94
CA THR A 61 -18.78 3.78 15.15
C THR A 61 -18.09 4.28 16.42
N MET A 62 -16.90 4.90 16.28
CA MET A 62 -16.14 5.50 17.38
C MET A 62 -16.50 6.97 17.63
N GLY A 63 -17.48 7.51 16.90
CA GLY A 63 -17.93 8.90 17.03
C GLY A 63 -16.91 9.92 16.50
N PHE A 64 -16.00 9.52 15.62
CA PHE A 64 -15.04 10.45 15.00
C PHE A 64 -15.70 11.22 13.86
N THR A 65 -15.31 12.47 13.73
CA THR A 65 -15.77 13.36 12.65
C THR A 65 -14.70 13.47 11.58
N ILE A 66 -15.10 13.84 10.37
CA ILE A 66 -14.17 14.22 9.32
C ILE A 66 -13.62 15.60 9.67
N ASN A 67 -12.37 15.64 10.10
CA ASN A 67 -11.61 16.85 10.38
C ASN A 67 -10.15 16.68 9.95
N VAL A 68 -9.37 17.75 10.09
CA VAL A 68 -7.99 17.81 9.60
C VAL A 68 -7.12 16.67 10.13
N MET A 69 -7.26 16.27 11.39
CA MET A 69 -6.45 15.16 11.93
C MET A 69 -6.80 13.82 11.28
N THR A 70 -8.10 13.55 11.11
CA THR A 70 -8.55 12.32 10.42
C THR A 70 -8.23 12.33 8.93
N LEU A 71 -8.27 13.50 8.30
CA LEU A 71 -7.93 13.71 6.89
C LEU A 71 -6.43 13.50 6.64
N LEU A 72 -5.56 14.01 7.53
CA LEU A 72 -4.13 13.73 7.51
C LEU A 72 -3.83 12.24 7.70
N ALA A 73 -4.55 11.58 8.61
CA ALA A 73 -4.43 10.14 8.82
C ALA A 73 -4.81 9.34 7.57
N LEU A 74 -5.92 9.69 6.91
CA LEU A 74 -6.37 9.04 5.68
C LEU A 74 -5.39 9.30 4.53
N SER A 75 -4.86 10.51 4.40
CA SER A 75 -3.84 10.82 3.40
C SER A 75 -2.58 9.97 3.57
N LEU A 76 -2.13 9.75 4.81
CA LEU A 76 -1.01 8.84 5.10
C LEU A 76 -1.40 7.38 4.82
N ALA A 77 -2.61 6.98 5.19
CA ALA A 77 -3.09 5.63 5.00
C ALA A 77 -3.12 5.21 3.52
N VAL A 78 -3.48 6.11 2.59
CA VAL A 78 -3.52 5.79 1.15
C VAL A 78 -2.25 5.10 0.66
N GLY A 79 -1.06 5.55 1.09
CA GLY A 79 0.20 4.90 0.72
C GLY A 79 0.34 3.48 1.28
N LEU A 80 -0.04 3.29 2.55
CA LEU A 80 0.05 2.01 3.24
C LEU A 80 -0.97 0.98 2.74
N LEU A 81 -2.17 1.44 2.38
CA LEU A 81 -3.28 0.61 1.91
C LEU A 81 -2.97 -0.07 0.57
N VAL A 82 -2.24 0.61 -0.31
CA VAL A 82 -1.89 0.08 -1.63
C VAL A 82 -0.89 -1.06 -1.52
N ASP A 83 0.06 -0.96 -0.59
CA ASP A 83 1.15 -1.94 -0.44
C ASP A 83 0.63 -3.35 -0.16
N ASP A 84 -0.33 -3.52 0.76
CA ASP A 84 -0.87 -4.84 1.11
C ASP A 84 -1.54 -5.52 -0.10
N ALA A 85 -2.38 -4.77 -0.82
CA ALA A 85 -3.11 -5.27 -1.98
C ALA A 85 -2.16 -5.58 -3.16
N ILE A 86 -1.10 -4.79 -3.35
CA ILE A 86 -0.08 -5.05 -4.37
C ILE A 86 0.67 -6.34 -4.04
N VAL A 87 1.18 -6.51 -2.82
CA VAL A 87 2.00 -7.68 -2.45
C VAL A 87 1.24 -8.99 -2.68
N VAL A 88 -0.03 -9.04 -2.25
CA VAL A 88 -0.87 -10.24 -2.47
C VAL A 88 -1.11 -10.45 -3.96
N ARG A 89 -1.46 -9.40 -4.70
CA ARG A 89 -1.79 -9.52 -6.12
C ARG A 89 -0.58 -9.90 -6.99
N GLU A 90 0.58 -9.32 -6.72
CA GLU A 90 1.84 -9.64 -7.36
C GLU A 90 2.17 -11.13 -7.15
N ASN A 91 2.03 -11.63 -5.92
CA ASN A 91 2.35 -13.03 -5.66
C ASN A 91 1.37 -14.00 -6.34
N ILE A 92 0.07 -13.68 -6.36
CA ILE A 92 -0.91 -14.48 -7.11
C ILE A 92 -0.58 -14.43 -8.61
N PHE A 93 -0.19 -13.28 -9.16
CA PHE A 93 0.16 -13.16 -10.57
C PHE A 93 1.40 -13.98 -10.92
N ARG A 94 2.45 -13.92 -10.10
CA ARG A 94 3.65 -14.76 -10.22
C ARG A 94 3.29 -16.26 -10.29
N LYS A 95 2.35 -16.72 -9.46
CA LYS A 95 1.86 -18.11 -9.50
C LYS A 95 1.09 -18.47 -10.77
N LEU A 96 0.37 -17.51 -11.37
CA LEU A 96 -0.27 -17.72 -12.67
C LEU A 96 0.76 -17.81 -13.80
N GLU A 97 1.83 -17.01 -13.75
CA GLU A 97 2.95 -17.08 -14.71
C GLU A 97 3.75 -18.39 -14.58
N GLU A 98 3.84 -18.96 -13.37
CA GLU A 98 4.35 -20.31 -13.13
C GLU A 98 3.45 -21.41 -13.75
N GLY A 99 2.29 -21.06 -14.31
CA GLY A 99 1.38 -21.96 -15.02
C GLY A 99 0.27 -22.56 -14.16
N LYS A 100 0.08 -22.09 -12.92
CA LYS A 100 -0.98 -22.60 -12.03
C LYS A 100 -2.37 -22.16 -12.47
N GLY A 101 -3.38 -22.97 -12.14
CA GLY A 101 -4.78 -22.60 -12.34
C GLY A 101 -5.19 -21.38 -11.50
N VAL A 102 -6.19 -20.61 -11.95
CA VAL A 102 -6.57 -19.33 -11.32
C VAL A 102 -6.90 -19.45 -9.84
N MET A 103 -7.64 -20.50 -9.46
CA MET A 103 -8.00 -20.76 -8.07
C MET A 103 -6.79 -21.18 -7.24
N GLU A 104 -5.95 -22.09 -7.76
CA GLU A 104 -4.75 -22.57 -7.07
C GLU A 104 -3.71 -21.47 -6.87
N ALA A 105 -3.56 -20.58 -7.87
CA ALA A 105 -2.69 -19.43 -7.79
C ALA A 105 -3.18 -18.43 -6.75
N ALA A 106 -4.50 -18.18 -6.67
CA ALA A 106 -5.07 -17.32 -5.65
C ALA A 106 -4.84 -17.87 -4.24
N GLU A 107 -5.05 -19.17 -4.03
CA GLU A 107 -4.84 -19.83 -2.74
C GLU A 107 -3.36 -19.88 -2.34
N THR A 108 -2.50 -20.43 -3.20
CA THR A 108 -1.07 -20.59 -2.92
C THR A 108 -0.39 -19.23 -2.81
N GLY A 109 -0.71 -18.32 -3.73
CA GLY A 109 -0.14 -16.98 -3.79
C GLY A 109 -0.47 -16.17 -2.54
N THR A 110 -1.70 -16.24 -2.05
CA THR A 110 -2.08 -15.55 -0.80
C THR A 110 -1.40 -16.19 0.41
N THR A 111 -1.41 -17.51 0.50
CA THR A 111 -0.88 -18.24 1.67
C THR A 111 0.62 -17.99 1.89
N GLU A 112 1.41 -17.90 0.81
CA GLU A 112 2.85 -17.62 0.89
C GLU A 112 3.16 -16.23 1.51
N VAL A 113 2.34 -15.21 1.26
CA VAL A 113 2.60 -13.83 1.72
C VAL A 113 1.79 -13.43 2.95
N THR A 114 0.80 -14.22 3.34
CA THR A 114 -0.13 -13.89 4.44
C THR A 114 0.61 -13.49 5.72
N LEU A 115 1.64 -14.24 6.12
CA LEU A 115 2.41 -13.94 7.32
C LEU A 115 3.16 -12.61 7.21
N ALA A 116 3.70 -12.30 6.03
CA ALA A 116 4.42 -11.06 5.80
C ALA A 116 3.47 -9.85 5.87
N VAL A 117 2.33 -9.92 5.19
CA VAL A 117 1.30 -8.86 5.16
C VAL A 117 0.70 -8.60 6.54
N ILE A 118 0.39 -9.66 7.30
CA ILE A 118 -0.06 -9.52 8.69
C ILE A 118 1.04 -8.87 9.54
N GLY A 119 2.29 -9.30 9.39
CA GLY A 119 3.43 -8.78 10.14
C GLY A 119 3.68 -7.29 9.89
N THR A 120 3.68 -6.85 8.63
CA THR A 120 3.85 -5.44 8.26
C THR A 120 2.69 -4.59 8.76
N SER A 121 1.45 -5.03 8.55
CA SER A 121 0.24 -4.35 9.04
C SER A 121 0.24 -4.21 10.57
N LEU A 122 0.55 -5.27 11.30
CA LEU A 122 0.62 -5.24 12.77
C LEU A 122 1.76 -4.35 13.27
N THR A 123 2.86 -4.23 12.54
CA THR A 123 3.95 -3.32 12.88
C THR A 123 3.48 -1.86 12.78
N VAL A 124 2.75 -1.50 11.72
CA VAL A 124 2.15 -0.17 11.59
C VAL A 124 1.15 0.08 12.73
N ILE A 125 0.27 -0.88 13.00
CA ILE A 125 -0.69 -0.79 14.11
C ILE A 125 0.05 -0.62 15.44
N ALA A 126 1.13 -1.35 15.70
CA ALA A 126 1.91 -1.24 16.94
C ALA A 126 2.57 0.13 17.10
N VAL A 127 2.89 0.83 16.01
CA VAL A 127 3.43 2.20 16.03
C VAL A 127 2.33 3.24 16.31
N PHE A 128 1.17 3.12 15.66
CA PHE A 128 0.13 4.16 15.71
C PHE A 128 -0.93 3.94 16.80
N LEU A 129 -1.16 2.70 17.25
CA LEU A 129 -2.12 2.41 18.30
C LEU A 129 -1.76 3.10 19.64
N PRO A 130 -0.49 3.09 20.12
CA PRO A 130 -0.11 3.79 21.35
C PRO A 130 -0.31 5.32 21.28
N VAL A 131 -0.15 5.91 20.08
CA VAL A 131 -0.40 7.34 19.84
C VAL A 131 -1.85 7.70 20.16
N GLY A 132 -2.76 6.74 19.99
CA GLY A 132 -4.18 6.81 20.37
C GLY A 132 -4.44 7.08 21.86
N PHE A 133 -3.50 6.72 22.73
CA PHE A 133 -3.63 6.75 24.19
C PHE A 133 -2.88 7.92 24.85
N LEU A 134 -2.33 8.84 24.05
CA LEU A 134 -1.71 10.05 24.58
C LEU A 134 -2.75 10.89 25.35
N SER A 135 -2.32 11.45 26.48
CA SER A 135 -3.17 12.25 27.36
C SER A 135 -3.02 13.76 27.09
N GLY A 136 -3.97 14.54 27.60
CA GLY A 136 -3.99 16.00 27.46
C GLY A 136 -4.54 16.49 26.12
N ILE A 137 -4.43 17.79 25.89
CA ILE A 137 -5.01 18.46 24.70
C ILE A 137 -4.39 17.91 23.41
N VAL A 138 -3.06 17.74 23.40
CA VAL A 138 -2.33 17.15 22.28
C VAL A 138 -2.80 15.72 22.03
N GLY A 139 -3.01 14.94 23.09
CA GLY A 139 -3.53 13.57 23.01
C GLY A 139 -4.89 13.47 22.33
N GLN A 140 -5.78 14.44 22.50
CA GLN A 140 -7.10 14.43 21.84
C GLN A 140 -6.99 14.55 20.31
N PHE A 141 -6.04 15.34 19.80
CA PHE A 141 -5.77 15.46 18.37
C PHE A 141 -5.13 14.19 17.81
N PHE A 142 -4.11 13.67 18.51
CA PHE A 142 -3.39 12.46 18.11
C PHE A 142 -4.22 11.18 18.25
N LYS A 143 -5.23 11.18 19.13
CA LYS A 143 -6.17 10.07 19.28
C LYS A 143 -6.91 9.78 17.98
N GLN A 144 -7.49 10.82 17.38
CA GLN A 144 -8.24 10.67 16.14
C GLN A 144 -7.31 10.34 14.97
N PHE A 145 -6.11 10.91 14.93
CA PHE A 145 -5.12 10.58 13.91
C PHE A 145 -4.67 9.11 14.00
N GLY A 146 -4.14 8.68 15.15
CA GLY A 146 -3.58 7.34 15.33
C GLY A 146 -4.61 6.24 15.14
N LEU A 147 -5.81 6.40 15.71
CA LEU A 147 -6.87 5.39 15.57
C LEU A 147 -7.44 5.34 14.15
N THR A 148 -7.49 6.47 13.42
CA THR A 148 -7.91 6.45 12.00
C THR A 148 -6.94 5.64 11.14
N VAL A 149 -5.62 5.79 11.35
CA VAL A 149 -4.61 4.95 10.68
C VAL A 149 -4.82 3.48 11.04
N VAL A 150 -5.00 3.15 12.32
CA VAL A 150 -5.24 1.76 12.75
C VAL A 150 -6.50 1.18 12.10
N PHE A 151 -7.60 1.92 12.02
CA PHE A 151 -8.82 1.46 11.38
C PHE A 151 -8.62 1.22 9.88
N ALA A 152 -7.92 2.12 9.19
CA ALA A 152 -7.58 1.93 7.79
C ALA A 152 -6.73 0.67 7.58
N MET A 153 -5.70 0.45 8.40
CA MET A 153 -4.85 -0.74 8.31
C MET A 153 -5.60 -2.05 8.59
N LEU A 154 -6.52 -2.06 9.57
CA LEU A 154 -7.32 -3.25 9.87
C LEU A 154 -8.22 -3.63 8.69
N ILE A 155 -8.84 -2.65 8.05
CA ILE A 155 -9.67 -2.90 6.87
C ILE A 155 -8.79 -3.27 5.67
N SER A 156 -7.63 -2.64 5.49
CA SER A 156 -6.63 -3.01 4.47
C SER A 156 -6.26 -4.47 4.54
N LEU A 157 -5.93 -4.93 5.76
CA LEU A 157 -5.50 -6.30 6.00
C LEU A 157 -6.63 -7.29 5.67
N PHE A 158 -7.86 -6.94 6.02
CA PHE A 158 -9.04 -7.72 5.65
C PHE A 158 -9.25 -7.73 4.13
N ASP A 159 -9.16 -6.57 3.47
CA ASP A 159 -9.33 -6.44 2.03
C ASP A 159 -8.25 -7.24 1.25
N GLY A 160 -6.98 -7.07 1.62
CA GLY A 160 -5.85 -7.75 0.99
C GLY A 160 -5.87 -9.27 1.16
N LEU A 161 -6.35 -9.80 2.28
CA LEU A 161 -6.34 -11.25 2.54
C LEU A 161 -7.67 -11.96 2.24
N ALA A 162 -8.79 -11.23 2.18
CA ALA A 162 -10.09 -11.83 1.90
C ALA A 162 -10.63 -11.41 0.52
N VAL A 163 -10.68 -10.11 0.25
CA VAL A 163 -11.31 -9.56 -0.95
C VAL A 163 -10.40 -9.72 -2.17
N ALA A 164 -9.11 -9.39 -2.06
CA ALA A 164 -8.18 -9.46 -3.18
C ALA A 164 -7.99 -10.88 -3.73
N PRO A 165 -7.87 -11.95 -2.92
CA PRO A 165 -7.78 -13.32 -3.41
C PRO A 165 -9.09 -13.80 -4.04
N MET A 166 -10.23 -13.44 -3.43
CA MET A 166 -11.56 -13.76 -3.96
C MET A 166 -11.78 -13.10 -5.33
N LEU A 167 -11.52 -11.81 -5.45
CA LEU A 167 -11.61 -11.09 -6.72
C LEU A 167 -10.60 -11.65 -7.74
N SER A 168 -9.39 -12.00 -7.31
CA SER A 168 -8.41 -12.63 -8.19
C SER A 168 -8.88 -13.98 -8.72
N ALA A 169 -9.49 -14.82 -7.88
CA ALA A 169 -9.98 -16.13 -8.28
C ALA A 169 -11.10 -16.07 -9.34
N TYR A 170 -11.99 -15.09 -9.24
CA TYR A 170 -13.15 -14.95 -10.14
C TYR A 170 -12.93 -14.00 -11.33
N PHE A 171 -12.13 -12.93 -11.16
CA PHE A 171 -11.98 -11.86 -12.15
C PHE A 171 -10.63 -11.79 -12.85
N ALA A 172 -9.59 -12.52 -12.40
CA ALA A 172 -8.27 -12.45 -13.05
C ALA A 172 -8.31 -12.95 -14.52
N GLY A 173 -9.29 -13.78 -14.88
CA GLY A 173 -9.36 -14.41 -16.21
C GLY A 173 -8.25 -15.44 -16.41
N LYS A 174 -8.29 -16.19 -17.52
CA LYS A 174 -7.19 -17.07 -17.92
C LYS A 174 -6.06 -16.22 -18.49
N ILE A 175 -4.83 -16.42 -18.04
CA ILE A 175 -3.66 -15.84 -18.69
C ILE A 175 -3.48 -16.55 -20.04
N ASP A 176 -3.72 -15.83 -21.13
CA ASP A 176 -3.36 -16.29 -22.46
C ASP A 176 -1.87 -16.07 -22.66
N HIS A 177 -1.08 -17.14 -22.54
CA HIS A 177 0.37 -17.11 -22.78
C HIS A 177 0.75 -16.65 -24.20
N ASN A 178 -0.19 -16.62 -25.15
CA ASN A 178 0.03 -16.14 -26.51
C ASN A 178 -0.43 -14.69 -26.75
N ALA A 179 -1.01 -14.03 -25.74
CA ALA A 179 -1.36 -12.61 -25.86
C ALA A 179 -0.07 -11.78 -25.93
N LYS A 180 0.16 -11.12 -27.06
CA LYS A 180 1.31 -10.23 -27.22
C LYS A 180 1.17 -9.08 -26.21
N PRO A 181 2.12 -8.89 -25.28
CA PRO A 181 2.07 -7.76 -24.38
C PRO A 181 2.14 -6.46 -25.18
N ASN A 182 1.50 -5.40 -24.67
CA ASN A 182 1.61 -4.08 -25.27
C ASN A 182 3.09 -3.66 -25.33
N LYS A 183 3.52 -2.97 -26.39
CA LYS A 183 4.91 -2.52 -26.56
C LYS A 183 5.47 -1.75 -25.35
N ALA A 184 4.60 -1.02 -24.63
CA ALA A 184 4.96 -0.32 -23.40
C ALA A 184 5.31 -1.27 -22.25
N VAL A 185 4.57 -2.37 -22.10
CA VAL A 185 4.82 -3.41 -21.10
C VAL A 185 6.11 -4.16 -21.45
N GLU A 186 6.29 -4.55 -22.71
CA GLU A 186 7.52 -5.25 -23.14
C GLU A 186 8.80 -4.39 -22.96
N LEU A 187 8.68 -3.08 -23.15
CA LEU A 187 9.77 -2.14 -22.87
C LEU A 187 10.06 -2.06 -21.36
N PHE A 188 9.01 -2.01 -20.53
CA PHE A 188 9.11 -1.99 -19.08
C PHE A 188 9.74 -3.28 -18.54
N ASP A 189 9.34 -4.46 -19.04
CA ASP A 189 9.93 -5.76 -18.65
C ASP A 189 11.43 -5.82 -18.94
N LYS A 190 11.86 -5.30 -20.10
CA LYS A 190 13.29 -5.22 -20.47
C LYS A 190 14.05 -4.28 -19.54
N PHE A 191 13.44 -3.14 -19.19
CA PHE A 191 14.02 -2.19 -18.24
C PHE A 191 14.13 -2.77 -16.84
N GLN A 192 13.07 -3.44 -16.35
CA GLN A 192 13.04 -4.14 -15.07
C GLN A 192 14.13 -5.23 -15.01
N THR A 193 14.22 -6.09 -16.03
CA THR A 193 15.25 -7.13 -16.11
C THR A 193 16.66 -6.54 -16.10
N TRP A 194 16.85 -5.39 -16.75
CA TRP A 194 18.14 -4.67 -16.71
C TRP A 194 18.45 -4.16 -15.30
N LEU A 195 17.47 -3.55 -14.61
CA LEU A 195 17.61 -3.09 -13.23
C LEU A 195 17.95 -4.23 -12.27
N GLU A 196 17.24 -5.35 -12.36
CA GLU A 196 17.49 -6.54 -11.54
C GLU A 196 18.93 -7.06 -11.71
N ARG A 197 19.45 -7.07 -12.93
CA ARG A 197 20.85 -7.47 -13.19
C ARG A 197 21.85 -6.50 -12.58
N GLN A 198 21.59 -5.19 -12.65
CA GLN A 198 22.48 -4.20 -12.03
C GLN A 198 22.41 -4.27 -10.50
N TYR A 199 21.21 -4.36 -9.94
CA TYR A 199 20.98 -4.55 -8.52
C TYR A 199 21.69 -5.80 -8.00
N GLY A 200 21.59 -6.93 -8.71
CA GLY A 200 22.29 -8.17 -8.39
C GLY A 200 23.82 -8.04 -8.39
N LYS A 201 24.39 -7.21 -9.28
CA LYS A 201 25.84 -6.92 -9.26
C LYS A 201 26.23 -6.10 -8.05
N VAL A 202 25.49 -5.04 -7.75
CA VAL A 202 25.74 -4.17 -6.58
C VAL A 202 25.59 -4.96 -5.28
N MET A 203 24.54 -5.78 -5.15
CA MET A 203 24.31 -6.62 -3.99
C MET A 203 25.45 -7.63 -3.78
N LYS A 204 25.95 -8.27 -4.85
CA LYS A 204 27.13 -9.16 -4.76
C LYS A 204 28.38 -8.43 -4.27
N VAL A 205 28.59 -7.18 -4.69
CA VAL A 205 29.72 -6.37 -4.21
C VAL A 205 29.54 -5.98 -2.74
N ALA A 206 28.34 -5.56 -2.35
CA ALA A 206 28.00 -5.19 -0.98
C ALA A 206 28.20 -6.38 -0.01
N LEU A 207 27.69 -7.57 -0.38
CA LEU A 207 27.83 -8.79 0.43
C LEU A 207 29.28 -9.27 0.53
N LYS A 208 30.13 -9.01 -0.48
CA LYS A 208 31.56 -9.33 -0.43
C LYS A 208 32.37 -8.39 0.46
N ARG A 209 31.84 -7.22 0.82
CA ARG A 209 32.54 -6.21 1.62
C ARG A 209 31.67 -5.70 2.78
N PRO A 210 31.25 -6.57 3.72
CA PRO A 210 30.32 -6.20 4.80
C PRO A 210 30.89 -5.10 5.71
N GLY A 211 32.21 -5.04 5.92
CA GLY A 211 32.84 -3.99 6.73
C GLY A 211 32.69 -2.58 6.14
N ILE A 212 32.75 -2.44 4.82
CA ILE A 212 32.54 -1.14 4.16
C ILE A 212 31.07 -0.72 4.26
N VAL A 213 30.15 -1.67 4.10
CA VAL A 213 28.71 -1.43 4.24
C VAL A 213 28.38 -0.97 5.66
N LEU A 214 28.94 -1.63 6.68
CA LEU A 214 28.77 -1.25 8.08
C LEU A 214 29.35 0.14 8.36
N LEU A 215 30.57 0.43 7.90
CA LEU A 215 31.19 1.75 8.07
C LEU A 215 30.39 2.87 7.39
N LEU A 216 29.88 2.64 6.17
CA LEU A 216 29.01 3.59 5.49
C LEU A 216 27.69 3.79 6.25
N SER A 217 27.07 2.71 6.73
CA SER A 217 25.83 2.81 7.50
C SER A 217 26.00 3.57 8.82
N LEU A 218 27.11 3.34 9.52
CA LEU A 218 27.49 4.09 10.73
C LEU A 218 27.80 5.55 10.43
N GLY A 219 28.51 5.82 9.33
CA GLY A 219 28.80 7.17 8.87
C GLY A 219 27.53 7.97 8.59
N ILE A 220 26.56 7.36 7.90
CA ILE A 220 25.25 7.97 7.62
C ILE A 220 24.46 8.20 8.93
N PHE A 221 24.48 7.22 9.84
CA PHE A 221 23.78 7.34 11.13
C PHE A 221 24.35 8.49 11.98
N ILE A 222 25.67 8.57 12.09
CA ILE A 222 26.36 9.64 12.81
C ILE A 222 26.07 10.98 12.14
N PHE A 223 26.21 11.08 10.81
CA PHE A 223 25.94 12.30 10.08
C PHE A 223 24.50 12.81 10.31
N ARG A 224 23.50 11.91 10.26
CA ARG A 224 22.10 12.25 10.56
C ARG A 224 21.90 12.68 12.02
N SER A 225 22.66 12.13 12.96
CA SER A 225 22.55 12.50 14.37
C SER A 225 23.13 13.88 14.69
N TYR A 226 24.01 14.41 13.84
CA TYR A 226 24.68 15.70 14.04
C TYR A 226 24.02 16.86 13.27
N LEU A 227 23.14 16.58 12.30
CA LEU A 227 22.39 17.55 11.50
C LEU A 227 20.95 17.68 12.01
#